data_AF-M7NSW9-F1
#
_entry.id   AF-M7NSW9-F1
#
_cell.length_a   1.000
_cell.length_b   1.000
_cell.length_c   1.000
_cell.angle_alpha   90.00
_cell.angle_beta   90.00
_cell.angle_gamma   90.00
#
_symmetry.space_group_name_H-M   'P 1'
#
loop_
_entity.id
_entity.type
_entity.pdbx_description
1 polymer ?
#
loop_
_entity_poly.entity_id
_entity_poly.type
_entity_poly.pdbx_seq_one_letter_code
_entity_poly.pdbx_strand_id
1 'polypeptide(L)'
;QSYKKSLQQRNAALKNRSKRDELLLWDNYLNRHGLALTEHRSRYLERLRSEFEVLFGHLCPAFADADITSRFSIGWPKNENLTDVLLANIEKDQQHGYTRYGAHACDWTLKINDADPAELLSRGQQKLFFLAISLGPAENYS
;
A
#
# COMPACT_ATOMS: atom_id res chain seq x y z
N GLN A 1 10.60 3.71 10.17
CA GLN A 1 11.97 3.13 10.16
C GLN A 1 12.02 1.69 10.67
N SER A 2 11.25 1.33 11.71
CA SER A 2 11.29 -0.01 12.33
C SER A 2 10.80 -1.15 11.42
N TYR A 3 9.73 -0.97 10.64
CA TYR A 3 9.22 -2.00 9.72
C TYR A 3 10.26 -2.46 8.69
N LYS A 4 10.92 -1.51 8.01
CA LYS A 4 11.94 -1.80 6.98
C LYS A 4 13.12 -2.58 7.57
N LYS A 5 13.54 -2.24 8.80
CA LYS A 5 14.61 -2.96 9.51
C LYS A 5 14.18 -4.41 9.81
N SER A 6 12.99 -4.61 10.37
CA SER A 6 12.47 -5.97 10.64
C SER A 6 12.34 -6.81 9.38
N LEU A 7 11.89 -6.20 8.26
CA LEU A 7 11.80 -6.88 6.96
C LEU A 7 13.18 -7.33 6.45
N GLN A 8 14.18 -6.45 6.56
CA GLN A 8 15.55 -6.77 6.18
C GLN A 8 16.12 -7.92 7.03
N GLN A 9 15.88 -7.90 8.34
CA GLN A 9 16.33 -8.97 9.25
C GLN A 9 15.64 -10.30 8.94
N ARG A 10 14.31 -10.30 8.73
CA ARG A 10 13.60 -11.50 8.29
C ARG A 10 14.14 -12.04 6.98
N ASN A 11 14.36 -11.18 5.98
CA ASN A 11 14.91 -11.59 4.68
C ASN A 11 16.32 -12.17 4.81
N ALA A 12 17.15 -11.66 5.73
CA ALA A 12 18.43 -12.27 6.04
C ALA A 12 18.28 -13.66 6.68
N ALA A 13 17.38 -13.80 7.67
CA ALA A 13 17.08 -15.07 8.32
C ALA A 13 16.52 -16.13 7.34
N LEU A 14 15.68 -15.72 6.38
CA LEU A 14 15.20 -16.60 5.31
C LEU A 14 16.34 -17.13 4.44
N LYS A 15 17.24 -16.25 3.98
CA LYS A 15 18.40 -16.63 3.15
C LYS A 15 19.36 -17.55 3.89
N ASN A 16 19.54 -17.33 5.19
CA ASN A 16 20.39 -18.14 6.05
C ASN A 16 19.73 -19.45 6.50
N ARG A 17 18.46 -19.70 6.11
CA ARG A 17 17.66 -20.84 6.58
C ARG A 17 17.66 -20.95 8.12
N SER A 18 17.55 -19.80 8.78
CA SER A 18 17.49 -19.70 10.24
C SER A 18 16.36 -20.54 10.82
N LYS A 19 16.50 -20.87 12.11
CA LYS A 19 15.49 -21.61 12.87
C LYS A 19 14.17 -20.83 12.92
N ARG A 20 13.07 -21.59 13.05
CA ARG A 20 11.71 -21.04 13.10
C ARG A 20 11.53 -19.97 14.18
N ASP A 21 12.15 -20.14 15.34
CA ASP A 21 12.03 -19.18 16.45
C ASP A 21 12.61 -17.79 16.12
N GLU A 22 13.68 -17.76 15.32
CA GLU A 22 14.26 -16.50 14.83
C GLU A 22 13.32 -15.82 13.83
N LEU A 23 12.73 -16.59 12.91
CA LEU A 23 11.74 -16.06 11.96
C LEU A 23 10.51 -15.52 12.70
N LEU A 24 10.00 -16.25 13.69
CA LEU A 24 8.86 -15.85 14.52
C LEU A 24 9.09 -14.52 15.26
N LEU A 25 10.31 -14.30 15.75
CA LEU A 25 10.68 -13.01 16.35
C LEU A 25 10.45 -11.86 15.36
N TRP A 26 10.94 -12.02 14.13
CA TRP A 26 10.79 -11.00 13.09
C TRP A 26 9.34 -10.88 12.58
N ASP A 27 8.60 -11.99 12.51
CA ASP A 27 7.18 -12.00 12.15
C ASP A 27 6.36 -11.12 13.10
N ASN A 28 6.60 -11.23 14.41
CA ASN A 28 5.92 -10.41 15.41
C ASN A 28 6.22 -8.91 15.26
N TYR A 29 7.48 -8.54 14.99
CA TYR A 29 7.83 -7.14 14.71
C TYR A 29 7.20 -6.64 13.41
N LEU A 30 7.18 -7.46 12.36
CA LEU A 30 6.54 -7.13 11.09
C LEU A 30 5.04 -6.94 11.25
N ASN A 31 4.37 -7.80 12.02
CA ASN A 31 2.94 -7.65 12.30
C ASN A 31 2.66 -6.34 13.03
N ARG A 32 3.34 -6.10 14.16
CA ARG A 32 3.15 -4.89 14.98
C ARG A 32 3.37 -3.60 14.17
N HIS A 33 4.50 -3.50 13.47
CA HIS A 33 4.81 -2.29 12.71
C HIS A 33 4.04 -2.21 11.39
N GLY A 34 3.69 -3.35 10.80
CA GLY A 34 2.94 -3.45 9.56
C GLY A 34 1.49 -2.99 9.72
N LEU A 35 0.84 -3.36 10.82
CA LEU A 35 -0.51 -2.89 11.16
C LEU A 35 -0.56 -1.38 11.32
N ALA A 36 0.33 -0.80 12.14
CA ALA A 36 0.40 0.64 12.35
C ALA A 36 0.65 1.42 11.05
N LEU A 37 1.57 0.92 10.20
CA LEU A 37 1.87 1.54 8.90
C LEU A 37 0.68 1.44 7.92
N THR A 38 -0.02 0.31 7.93
CA THR A 38 -1.20 0.07 7.08
C THR A 38 -2.34 0.98 7.48
N GLU A 39 -2.59 1.14 8.78
CA GLU A 39 -3.61 2.03 9.31
C GLU A 39 -3.33 3.49 8.93
N HIS A 40 -2.07 3.94 9.07
CA HIS A 40 -1.65 5.26 8.62
C HIS A 40 -1.92 5.46 7.13
N ARG A 41 -1.51 4.50 6.28
CA ARG A 41 -1.73 4.57 4.83
C ARG A 41 -3.21 4.56 4.46
N SER A 42 -4.03 3.78 5.15
CA SER A 42 -5.47 3.75 4.90
C SER A 42 -6.11 5.11 5.17
N ARG A 43 -5.74 5.77 6.27
CA ARG A 43 -6.21 7.13 6.57
C ARG A 43 -5.72 8.16 5.56
N TYR A 44 -4.44 8.07 5.18
CA TYR A 44 -3.87 8.96 4.17
C TYR A 44 -4.58 8.81 2.83
N LEU A 45 -4.82 7.58 2.36
CA LEU A 45 -5.50 7.31 1.09
C LEU A 45 -6.96 7.78 1.09
N GLU A 46 -7.66 7.69 2.21
CA GLU A 46 -9.02 8.22 2.33
C GLU A 46 -9.04 9.75 2.17
N ARG A 47 -8.11 10.44 2.85
CA ARG A 47 -7.94 11.90 2.70
C ARG A 47 -7.54 12.27 1.28
N LEU A 48 -6.58 11.55 0.71
CA LEU A 48 -6.12 11.74 -0.66
C LEU A 48 -7.29 11.62 -1.64
N ARG A 49 -8.14 10.59 -1.50
CA ARG A 49 -9.31 10.40 -2.35
C ARG A 49 -10.24 11.61 -2.31
N SER A 50 -10.61 12.06 -1.11
CA SER A 50 -11.53 13.19 -0.95
C SER A 50 -10.96 14.51 -1.49
N GLU A 51 -9.68 14.80 -1.23
CA GLU A 51 -9.04 16.02 -1.74
C GLU A 51 -8.81 15.95 -3.25
N PHE A 52 -8.44 14.77 -3.76
CA PHE A 52 -8.29 14.51 -5.19
C PHE A 52 -9.61 14.73 -5.94
N GLU A 53 -10.73 14.22 -5.44
CA GLU A 53 -12.05 14.34 -6.07
C GLU A 53 -12.43 15.82 -6.30
N VAL A 54 -12.27 16.64 -5.26
CA VAL A 54 -12.52 18.08 -5.33
C VAL A 54 -11.56 18.76 -6.30
N LEU A 55 -10.25 18.50 -6.20
CA LEU A 55 -9.25 19.19 -7.01
C LEU A 55 -9.33 18.78 -8.48
N PHE A 56 -9.52 17.50 -8.76
CA PHE A 56 -9.63 16.99 -10.12
C PHE A 56 -10.88 17.51 -10.82
N GLY A 57 -12.01 17.64 -10.11
CA GLY A 57 -13.22 18.29 -10.65
C GLY A 57 -12.99 19.75 -11.05
N HIS A 58 -12.19 20.50 -10.28
CA HIS A 58 -11.82 21.88 -10.65
C HIS A 58 -10.85 21.93 -11.85
N LEU A 59 -9.85 21.06 -11.88
CA LEU A 59 -8.85 21.02 -12.95
C LEU A 59 -9.43 20.48 -14.26
N CYS A 60 -10.39 19.55 -14.18
CA CYS A 60 -11.05 18.94 -15.31
C CYS A 60 -12.58 18.92 -15.12
N PRO A 61 -13.27 20.03 -15.43
CA PRO A 61 -14.70 20.19 -15.17
C PRO A 61 -15.60 19.12 -15.83
N ALA A 62 -15.14 18.48 -16.91
CA ALA A 62 -15.83 17.36 -17.55
C ALA A 62 -16.00 16.13 -16.63
N PHE A 63 -15.23 16.04 -15.55
CA PHE A 63 -15.29 14.99 -14.53
C PHE A 63 -15.67 15.53 -13.14
N ALA A 64 -16.26 16.72 -13.06
CA ALA A 64 -16.65 17.31 -11.78
C ALA A 64 -17.65 16.46 -10.99
N ASP A 65 -18.56 15.76 -11.69
CA ASP A 65 -19.56 14.86 -11.10
C ASP A 65 -19.20 13.38 -11.25
N ALA A 66 -17.93 13.07 -11.55
CA ALA A 66 -17.50 11.68 -11.76
C ALA A 66 -17.37 10.93 -10.42
N ASP A 67 -17.75 9.65 -10.42
CA ASP A 67 -17.60 8.79 -9.25
C ASP A 67 -16.12 8.40 -9.08
N ILE A 68 -15.50 8.86 -7.98
CA ILE A 68 -14.12 8.56 -7.64
C ILE A 68 -14.07 7.47 -6.57
N THR A 69 -13.63 6.29 -6.98
CA THR A 69 -13.44 5.16 -6.07
C THR A 69 -11.97 4.83 -5.90
N SER A 70 -11.59 4.43 -4.69
CA SER A 70 -10.25 3.95 -4.38
C SER A 70 -10.30 2.50 -3.91
N ARG A 71 -9.23 1.76 -4.22
CA ARG A 71 -8.99 0.42 -3.67
C ARG A 71 -7.66 0.45 -2.95
N PHE A 72 -7.63 -0.08 -1.74
CA PHE A 72 -6.40 -0.29 -0.98
C PHE A 72 -6.21 -1.77 -0.65
N SER A 73 -5.13 -2.35 -1.15
CA SER A 73 -4.61 -3.66 -0.79
C SER A 73 -3.52 -3.50 0.25
N ILE A 74 -3.68 -4.13 1.41
CA ILE A 74 -2.74 -3.98 2.52
C ILE A 74 -1.45 -4.78 2.35
N GLY A 75 -1.38 -5.64 1.32
CA GLY A 75 -0.23 -6.51 1.04
C GLY A 75 -0.32 -7.90 1.68
N TRP A 76 -1.45 -8.24 2.28
CA TRP A 76 -1.86 -9.58 2.71
C TRP A 76 -3.40 -9.65 2.80
N PRO A 77 -4.02 -10.84 2.97
CA PRO A 77 -5.46 -10.96 3.08
C PRO A 77 -6.04 -10.15 4.26
N LYS A 78 -7.04 -9.29 4.00
CA LYS A 78 -7.60 -8.35 4.99
C LYS A 78 -8.20 -9.02 6.24
N ASN A 79 -8.61 -10.28 6.13
CA ASN A 79 -9.27 -11.02 7.20
C ASN A 79 -8.30 -11.98 7.92
N GLU A 80 -6.99 -11.85 7.69
CA GLU A 80 -5.97 -12.73 8.27
C GLU A 80 -4.94 -11.93 9.08
N ASN A 81 -4.38 -12.58 10.10
CA ASN A 81 -3.26 -12.05 10.85
C ASN A 81 -1.97 -12.20 10.03
N LEU A 82 -1.17 -11.12 9.93
CA LEU A 82 0.05 -11.16 9.16
C LEU A 82 1.03 -12.23 9.65
N THR A 83 1.13 -12.46 10.97
CA THR A 83 1.99 -13.52 11.52
C THR A 83 1.60 -14.91 11.00
N ASP A 84 0.30 -15.21 10.93
CA ASP A 84 -0.20 -16.51 10.45
C ASP A 84 0.07 -16.67 8.94
N VAL A 85 -0.13 -15.61 8.17
CA VAL A 85 0.20 -15.58 6.73
C VAL A 85 1.69 -15.81 6.51
N LEU A 86 2.55 -15.16 7.31
CA LEU A 86 4.00 -15.30 7.23
C LEU A 86 4.44 -16.74 7.58
N LEU A 87 3.86 -17.32 8.64
CA LEU A 87 4.11 -18.69 9.06
C LEU A 87 3.72 -19.72 7.99
N ALA A 88 2.53 -19.56 7.39
CA ALA A 88 2.03 -20.45 6.36
C ALA A 88 2.86 -20.41 5.07
N ASN A 89 3.68 -19.36 4.87
CA ASN A 89 4.47 -19.16 3.66
C ASN A 89 5.99 -19.25 3.89
N ILE A 90 6.47 -19.69 5.05
CA ILE A 90 7.92 -19.78 5.37
C ILE A 90 8.70 -20.53 4.29
N GLU A 91 8.24 -21.70 3.86
CA GLU A 91 8.99 -22.52 2.89
C GLU A 91 9.16 -21.82 1.54
N LYS A 92 8.09 -21.17 1.06
CA LYS A 92 8.10 -20.40 -0.20
C LYS A 92 8.99 -19.16 -0.06
N ASP A 93 8.89 -18.46 1.06
CA ASP A 93 9.72 -17.29 1.34
C ASP A 93 11.21 -17.66 1.45
N GLN A 94 11.53 -18.83 2.02
CA GLN A 94 12.90 -19.36 2.08
C GLN A 94 13.44 -19.71 0.69
N GLN A 95 12.63 -20.33 -0.17
CA GLN A 95 13.01 -20.63 -1.56
C GLN A 95 13.32 -19.36 -2.35
N HIS A 96 12.53 -18.31 -2.17
CA HIS A 96 12.74 -17.02 -2.85
C HIS A 96 13.81 -16.14 -2.18
N GLY A 97 14.11 -16.37 -0.89
CA GLY A 97 15.03 -15.55 -0.11
C GLY A 97 14.49 -14.16 0.27
N TYR A 98 13.17 -13.96 0.22
CA TYR A 98 12.52 -12.73 0.65
C TYR A 98 11.09 -12.98 1.13
N THR A 99 10.59 -12.07 1.97
CA THR A 99 9.23 -12.05 2.49
C THR A 99 8.27 -11.53 1.44
N ARG A 100 7.24 -12.30 1.08
CA ARG A 100 6.25 -11.88 0.07
C ARG A 100 5.11 -11.01 0.63
N TYR A 101 4.67 -11.30 1.85
CA TYR A 101 3.48 -10.69 2.44
C TYR A 101 3.83 -9.65 3.49
N GLY A 102 3.03 -8.59 3.54
CA GLY A 102 3.12 -7.54 4.54
C GLY A 102 3.00 -6.14 3.95
N ALA A 103 3.09 -5.12 4.81
CA ALA A 103 2.87 -3.73 4.41
C ALA A 103 3.80 -3.23 3.28
N HIS A 104 4.96 -3.84 3.03
CA HIS A 104 5.79 -3.48 1.87
C HIS A 104 5.17 -3.88 0.52
N ALA A 105 4.28 -4.87 0.50
CA ALA A 105 3.56 -5.33 -0.68
C ALA A 105 2.17 -4.66 -0.81
N CYS A 106 1.90 -3.60 -0.04
CA CYS A 106 0.65 -2.86 -0.18
C CYS A 106 0.57 -2.16 -1.54
N ASP A 107 -0.64 -1.98 -2.04
CA ASP A 107 -0.89 -1.31 -3.31
C ASP A 107 -2.23 -0.57 -3.27
N TRP A 108 -2.41 0.42 -4.13
CA TRP A 108 -3.64 1.19 -4.22
C TRP A 108 -3.92 1.67 -5.64
N THR A 109 -5.21 1.86 -5.94
CA THR A 109 -5.66 2.38 -7.23
C THR A 109 -6.77 3.39 -7.04
N LEU A 110 -6.88 4.33 -7.97
CA LEU A 110 -8.07 5.18 -8.15
C LEU A 110 -8.75 4.82 -9.47
N LYS A 111 -10.06 4.87 -9.47
CA LYS A 111 -10.90 4.72 -10.66
C LYS A 111 -11.82 5.91 -10.82
N ILE A 112 -12.18 6.21 -12.07
CA ILE A 112 -13.15 7.24 -12.43
C ILE A 112 -14.31 6.52 -13.12
N ASN A 113 -15.51 6.59 -12.56
CA ASN A 113 -16.69 5.88 -13.08
C ASN A 113 -16.42 4.37 -13.30
N ASP A 114 -15.75 3.73 -12.35
CA ASP A 114 -15.27 2.34 -12.38
C ASP A 114 -14.25 1.98 -13.49
N ALA A 115 -13.79 2.95 -14.29
CA ALA A 115 -12.79 2.75 -15.33
C ALA A 115 -11.36 3.11 -14.87
N ASP A 116 -10.36 2.50 -15.52
CA ASP A 116 -8.96 2.88 -15.33
C ASP A 116 -8.71 4.28 -15.93
N PRO A 117 -8.19 5.25 -15.15
CA PRO A 117 -7.88 6.59 -15.64
C PRO A 117 -6.94 6.59 -16.86
N ALA A 118 -6.03 5.62 -16.98
CA ALA A 118 -5.11 5.52 -18.10
C ALA A 118 -5.82 5.17 -19.42
N GLU A 119 -6.95 4.47 -19.36
CA GLU A 119 -7.77 4.10 -20.51
C GLU A 119 -8.84 5.15 -20.82
N LEU A 120 -9.41 5.76 -19.78
CA LEU A 120 -10.50 6.73 -19.91
C LEU A 120 -10.03 8.13 -20.34
N LEU A 121 -8.91 8.60 -19.77
CA LEU A 121 -8.48 9.99 -19.90
C LEU A 121 -7.59 10.20 -21.13
N SER A 122 -7.75 11.34 -21.80
CA SER A 122 -6.77 11.81 -22.79
C SER A 122 -5.42 12.13 -22.12
N ARG A 123 -4.33 12.18 -22.88
CA ARG A 123 -3.00 12.52 -22.34
C ARG A 123 -2.95 13.84 -21.57
N GLY A 124 -3.73 14.83 -21.97
CA GLY A 124 -3.83 16.11 -21.26
C GLY A 124 -4.52 15.96 -19.90
N GLN A 125 -5.61 15.21 -19.86
CA GLN A 125 -6.36 14.93 -18.64
C GLN A 125 -5.58 14.02 -17.69
N GLN A 126 -4.80 13.06 -18.21
CA GLN A 126 -3.88 12.26 -17.40
C GLN A 126 -2.86 13.13 -16.67
N LYS A 127 -2.30 14.16 -17.32
CA LYS A 127 -1.39 15.11 -16.65
C LYS A 127 -2.08 15.84 -15.50
N LEU A 128 -3.33 16.28 -15.69
CA LEU A 128 -4.12 16.94 -14.64
C LEU A 128 -4.48 15.98 -13.51
N PHE A 129 -4.79 14.72 -13.85
CA PHE A 129 -5.01 13.64 -12.88
C PHE A 129 -3.78 13.43 -12.00
N PHE A 130 -2.60 13.26 -12.60
CA PHE A 130 -1.34 13.12 -11.85
C PHE A 130 -0.99 14.36 -11.05
N LEU A 131 -1.27 15.56 -11.58
CA LEU A 131 -1.11 16.82 -10.85
C LEU A 131 -1.99 16.84 -9.59
N ALA A 132 -3.28 16.47 -9.70
CA ALA A 132 -4.20 16.41 -8.57
C ALA A 132 -3.74 15.43 -7.49
N ILE A 133 -3.23 14.25 -7.88
CA ILE A 133 -2.64 13.29 -6.93
C ILE A 133 -1.38 13.85 -6.27
N SER A 134 -0.52 14.51 -7.04
CA SER A 134 0.77 15.04 -6.55
C SER A 134 0.60 16.20 -5.58
N LEU A 135 -0.49 16.95 -5.73
CA LEU A 135 -0.94 18.00 -4.81
C LEU A 135 -1.72 17.44 -3.62
N GLY A 136 -1.75 16.11 -3.44
CA GLY A 136 -2.47 15.43 -2.38
C GLY A 136 -2.15 15.96 -0.98
N PRO A 137 -2.77 15.38 0.07
CA PRO A 137 -2.79 15.95 1.40
C PRO A 137 -1.38 16.36 1.83
N ALA A 138 -1.20 17.66 2.08
CA ALA A 138 0.08 18.22 2.50
C ALA A 138 0.44 17.62 3.87
N GLU A 139 1.16 16.50 3.89
CA GLU A 139 1.71 15.93 5.12
C GLU A 139 2.96 16.68 5.60
N ASN A 140 3.45 17.71 4.88
CA ASN A 140 4.67 18.45 5.23
C ASN A 140 4.57 19.96 4.94
N TYR A 141 3.91 20.69 5.83
CA TYR A 141 4.29 22.06 6.22
C TYR A 141 4.02 22.19 7.73
N SER A 142 4.73 21.41 8.55
CA SER A 142 4.82 21.58 10.01
C SER A 142 6.13 20.98 10.50
#